data_AF-A0A420F4X5-F1
#
_entry.id   AF-A0A420F4X5-F1
#
_cell.length_a   1.000
_cell.length_b   1.000
_cell.length_c   1.000
_cell.angle_alpha   90.00
_cell.angle_beta   90.00
_cell.angle_gamma   90.00
#
_symmetry.space_group_name_H-M   'P 1'
#
loop_
_entity.id
_entity.type
_entity.pdbx_description
1 polymer ?
#
loop_
_entity_poly.entity_id
_entity_poly.type
_entity_poly.pdbx_seq_one_letter_code
_entity_poly.pdbx_strand_id
1 'polypeptide(L)' 'MSQEQLAASSGLDRTYVSGLERGRRNPTLTTQQRLAAALGLSVAELIAAAEEVP' A
#
# COMPACT_ATOMS: atom_id res chain seq x y z
N MET A 1 -8.60 6.22 -5.64
CA MET A 1 -8.65 6.41 -4.17
C MET A 1 -7.61 7.46 -3.79
N SER A 2 -7.90 8.37 -2.85
CA SER A 2 -6.90 9.33 -2.35
C SER A 2 -5.99 8.71 -1.27
N GLN A 3 -4.85 9.35 -0.99
CA GLN A 3 -3.95 8.92 0.09
C GLN A 3 -4.63 8.93 1.47
N GLU A 4 -5.43 9.96 1.80
CA GLU A 4 -6.25 9.98 3.02
C GLU A 4 -7.16 8.74 3.12
N GLN A 5 -7.84 8.39 2.03
CA GLN A 5 -8.77 7.27 1.99
C GLN A 5 -8.04 5.92 2.14
N LEU A 6 -6.89 5.75 1.48
CA LEU A 6 -6.07 4.55 1.60
C LEU A 6 -5.51 4.41 3.02
N ALA A 7 -5.03 5.50 3.61
CA ALA A 7 -4.53 5.53 4.98
C ALA A 7 -5.62 5.11 5.97
N ALA A 8 -6.81 5.71 5.86
CA ALA A 8 -7.95 5.37 6.72
C ALA A 8 -8.38 3.90 6.57
N SER A 9 -8.53 3.40 5.34
CA SER A 9 -8.98 2.03 5.07
C SER A 9 -7.95 0.96 5.43
N SER A 10 -6.65 1.24 5.27
CA SER A 10 -5.57 0.34 5.70
C SER A 10 -5.20 0.50 7.17
N GLY A 11 -5.70 1.53 7.85
CA GLY A 11 -5.36 1.93 9.23
C GLY A 11 -3.91 2.43 9.38
N LEU A 12 -3.32 2.94 8.29
CA LEU A 12 -1.97 3.50 8.26
C LEU A 12 -2.03 5.01 8.42
N ASP A 13 -0.91 5.60 8.86
CA ASP A 13 -0.77 7.06 8.84
C ASP A 13 -0.64 7.57 7.40
N ARG A 14 -1.31 8.67 7.07
CA ARG A 14 -1.27 9.25 5.72
C ARG A 14 0.15 9.62 5.26
N THR A 15 0.99 10.12 6.16
CA THR A 15 2.39 10.45 5.84
C THR A 15 3.21 9.19 5.57
N TYR A 16 2.85 8.07 6.20
CA TYR A 16 3.46 6.77 5.92
C TYR A 16 3.07 6.28 4.53
N VAL A 17 1.78 6.36 4.15
CA VAL A 17 1.29 6.05 2.79
C VAL A 17 1.98 6.92 1.74
N SER A 18 2.05 8.24 1.95
CA SER A 18 2.81 9.15 1.07
C SER A 18 4.29 8.78 0.95
N GLY A 19 4.89 8.25 2.03
CA GLY A 19 6.27 7.78 2.02
C GLY A 19 6.45 6.50 1.21
N LEU A 20 5.49 5.57 1.27
CA LEU A 20 5.48 4.35 0.47
C LEU A 20 5.41 4.64 -1.02
N GLU A 21 4.47 5.48 -1.45
CA GLU A 21 4.28 5.82 -2.86
C GLU A 21 5.51 6.51 -3.48
N ARG A 22 6.32 7.17 -2.65
CA ARG A 22 7.59 7.80 -3.06
C ARG A 22 8.81 6.89 -2.92
N GLY A 23 8.62 5.61 -2.60
CA GLY A 23 9.70 4.64 -2.40
C GLY A 23 10.61 4.94 -1.21
N ARG A 24 10.15 5.73 -0.22
CA ARG A 24 10.93 6.14 0.97
C ARG A 24 10.76 5.21 2.17
N ARG A 25 9.97 4.15 2.03
CA ARG A 25 9.65 3.19 3.10
C ARG A 25 9.74 1.77 2.57
N ASN A 26 10.26 0.86 3.40
CA ASN A 26 10.20 -0.57 3.15
C ASN A 26 9.12 -1.18 4.09
N PRO A 27 7.90 -1.46 3.59
CA PRO A 27 6.81 -1.95 4.42
C PRO A 27 7.03 -3.41 4.84
N THR A 28 6.65 -3.75 6.06
CA THR A 28 6.59 -5.16 6.49
C THR A 28 5.51 -5.92 5.71
N LEU A 29 5.58 -7.25 5.69
CA LEU A 29 4.55 -8.08 5.06
C LEU A 29 3.15 -7.78 5.61
N THR A 30 3.01 -7.57 6.93
CA THR A 30 1.72 -7.19 7.55
C THR A 30 1.20 -5.86 7.02
N THR A 31 2.08 -4.87 6.80
CA THR A 31 1.68 -3.61 6.18
C THR A 31 1.23 -3.81 4.74
N GLN A 32 1.93 -4.65 3.97
CA GLN A 32 1.54 -4.99 2.60
C GLN A 32 0.18 -5.70 2.56
N GLN A 33 -0.09 -6.62 3.51
CA GLN A 33 -1.41 -7.26 3.67
C GLN A 33 -2.53 -6.26 3.92
N ARG A 34 -2.30 -5.27 4.78
CA ARG A 34 -3.29 -4.22 5.08
C ARG A 34 -3.56 -3.33 3.87
N LEU A 35 -2.53 -2.97 3.13
CA LEU A 35 -2.65 -2.19 1.89
C LEU A 35 -3.41 -2.98 0.82
N ALA A 36 -3.06 -4.24 0.61
CA ALA A 36 -3.74 -5.12 -0.34
C ALA A 36 -5.22 -5.26 0.01
N ALA A 37 -5.54 -5.57 1.27
CA ALA A 37 -6.93 -5.67 1.74
C ALA A 37 -7.71 -4.35 1.54
N ALA A 38 -7.10 -3.20 1.83
CA ALA A 38 -7.71 -1.89 1.61
C ALA A 38 -7.96 -1.57 0.13
N LEU A 39 -7.16 -2.14 -0.77
CA LEU A 39 -7.30 -2.04 -2.21
C LEU A 39 -8.23 -3.10 -2.82
N GLY A 40 -8.72 -4.05 -2.01
CA GLY A 40 -9.52 -5.18 -2.49
C GLY A 40 -8.70 -6.23 -3.25
N LEU A 41 -7.39 -6.32 -2.97
CA LEU A 41 -6.45 -7.24 -3.60
C LEU A 41 -5.89 -8.25 -2.58
N SER A 42 -5.37 -9.36 -3.08
CA SER A 42 -4.38 -10.16 -2.36
C SER A 42 -3.00 -9.50 -2.39
N VAL A 43 -2.12 -9.88 -1.47
CA VAL A 43 -0.72 -9.39 -1.48
C VAL A 43 0.02 -9.81 -2.74
N ALA A 44 -0.28 -11.00 -3.28
CA ALA A 44 0.34 -11.47 -4.52
C ALA A 44 -0.02 -10.58 -5.71
N GLU A 45 -1.30 -10.21 -5.86
CA GLU A 45 -1.75 -9.28 -6.89
C GLU A 45 -1.14 -7.89 -6.71
N LEU A 46 -1.02 -7.40 -5.47
CA LEU A 46 -0.38 -6.12 -5.18
C LEU A 46 1.10 -6.11 -5.62
N ILE A 47 1.84 -7.19 -5.35
CA ILE A 47 3.25 -7.30 -5.73
C ILE A 47 3.40 -7.43 -7.25
N ALA A 48 2.60 -8.29 -7.90
CA ALA A 48 2.62 -8.44 -9.35
C ALA A 48 2.36 -7.10 -10.06
N ALA A 49 1.37 -6.32 -9.60
CA ALA A 49 1.08 -4.99 -10.15
C ALA A 49 2.23 -3.99 -9.95
N ALA A 50 3.04 -4.14 -8.89
CA ALA A 50 4.22 -3.30 -8.66
C ALA A 50 5.41 -3.68 -9.55
N GLU A 51 5.52 -4.94 -9.96
CA GLU A 51 6.55 -5.43 -10.89
C GLU A 51 6.22 -5.10 -12.36
N GLU A 52 4.94 -4.90 -12.69
CA GLU A 52 4.48 -4.47 -14.01
C GLU A 52 4.73 -2.98 -14.32
N VAL A 53 5.30 -2.22 -13.39
CA VAL A 53 5.66 -0.82 -13.60
C VAL A 53 6.94 -0.74 -14.46
N PRO A 54 6.90 -0.20 -15.69
CA PRO A 54 8.08 -0.09 -16.56
C PRO A 54 9.13 0.89 -16.06
#